data_AF-A0A9D1S2U9-F1
#
_entry.id   AF-A0A9D1S2U9-F1
#
_cell.length_a   1.000
_cell.length_b   1.000
_cell.length_c   1.000
_cell.angle_alpha   90.00
_cell.angle_beta   90.00
_cell.angle_gamma   90.00
#
_symmetry.space_group_name_H-M   'P 1'
#
loop_
_entity.id
_entity.type
_entity.pdbx_description
1 polymer ?
#
loop_
_entity_poly.entity_id
_entity_poly.type
_entity_poly.pdbx_seq_one_letter_code
_entity_poly.pdbx_strand_id
1 'polypeptide(L)'
;MIKAKELLAYLSLIHKGDWNLMYDDIRRKRRFDTKEAVSIVEKCGCKYVTLVDDDYPTILKECIKPPLVLWYRGNLELLSRFDRNVTIVGSRKCSDYAAEMTKKVASELAERGIGIVSGLAKGIDTAALSEANRFGKAIAVLGNGIDVNYPEENAALQEEIGRTGLLISEYPEGVGPEASHFPCRNRILACLSKLTLVAEAHEKSGTLITAAYALNLNRELACFPFRADEGSAGNMLIKDGALLVENASEVLEAIDYKLEKAKKDKRR
;
A
#
# COMPACT_ATOMS: atom_id res chain seq x y z
N MET A 1 7.03 28.35 -18.49
CA MET A 1 5.74 27.65 -18.37
C MET A 1 5.95 26.50 -17.40
N ILE A 2 5.15 26.39 -16.35
CA ILE A 2 5.26 25.29 -15.38
C ILE A 2 4.91 23.97 -16.07
N LYS A 3 5.68 22.91 -15.81
CA LYS A 3 5.35 21.58 -16.34
C LYS A 3 4.13 21.01 -15.62
N ALA A 4 3.37 20.14 -16.29
CA ALA A 4 2.18 19.51 -15.68
C ALA A 4 2.52 18.75 -14.38
N LYS A 5 3.65 18.03 -14.37
CA LYS A 5 4.20 17.36 -13.18
C LYS A 5 4.39 18.32 -12.00
N GLU A 6 5.10 19.43 -12.24
CA GLU A 6 5.41 20.44 -11.23
C GLU A 6 4.12 21.10 -10.69
N LEU A 7 3.13 21.33 -11.57
CA LEU A 7 1.83 21.86 -11.16
C LEU A 7 1.09 20.89 -10.24
N LEU A 8 1.08 19.58 -10.54
CA LEU A 8 0.44 18.59 -9.67
C LEU A 8 1.13 18.50 -8.30
N ALA A 9 2.46 18.49 -8.27
CA ALA A 9 3.23 18.50 -7.03
C ALA A 9 2.94 19.75 -6.19
N TYR A 10 2.91 20.92 -6.84
CA TYR A 10 2.54 22.19 -6.20
C TYR A 10 1.13 22.13 -5.61
N LEU A 11 0.14 21.64 -6.36
CA LEU A 11 -1.24 21.49 -5.87
C LEU A 11 -1.30 20.54 -4.67
N SER A 12 -0.54 19.44 -4.69
CA SER A 12 -0.46 18.52 -3.56
C SER A 12 0.09 19.22 -2.32
N LEU A 13 1.15 20.02 -2.46
CA LEU A 13 1.74 20.78 -1.35
C LEU A 13 0.77 21.80 -0.74
N ILE A 14 0.11 22.63 -1.55
CA ILE A 14 -0.77 23.69 -1.03
C ILE A 14 -2.10 23.15 -0.46
N HIS A 15 -2.58 22.02 -0.99
CA HIS A 15 -3.82 21.36 -0.54
C HIS A 15 -3.57 20.19 0.39
N LYS A 16 -2.32 20.00 0.85
CA LYS A 16 -1.94 18.91 1.75
C LYS A 16 -2.36 17.52 1.25
N GLY A 17 -2.34 17.30 -0.06
CA GLY A 17 -2.75 16.05 -0.69
C GLY A 17 -4.26 15.81 -0.76
N ASP A 18 -5.13 16.79 -0.47
CA ASP A 18 -6.57 16.63 -0.66
C ASP A 18 -6.91 16.49 -2.15
N TRP A 19 -7.25 15.25 -2.54
CA TRP A 19 -7.56 14.90 -3.91
C TRP A 19 -8.67 15.75 -4.52
N ASN A 20 -9.73 16.06 -3.76
CA ASN A 20 -10.88 16.80 -4.30
C ASN A 20 -10.52 18.25 -4.56
N LEU A 21 -9.79 18.91 -3.65
CA LEU A 21 -9.34 20.28 -3.83
C LEU A 21 -8.38 20.41 -5.01
N MET A 22 -7.42 19.47 -5.13
CA MET A 22 -6.51 19.41 -6.27
C MET A 22 -7.27 19.22 -7.59
N TYR A 23 -8.19 18.26 -7.64
CA TYR A 23 -9.00 17.98 -8.82
C TYR A 23 -9.88 19.18 -9.20
N ASP A 24 -10.46 19.86 -8.22
CA ASP A 24 -11.29 21.04 -8.45
C ASP A 24 -10.50 22.20 -9.06
N ASP A 25 -9.27 22.44 -8.60
CA ASP A 25 -8.39 23.47 -9.17
C ASP A 25 -7.99 23.14 -10.62
N ILE A 26 -7.68 21.87 -10.91
CA ILE A 26 -7.40 21.37 -12.27
C ILE A 26 -8.63 21.57 -13.16
N ARG A 27 -9.80 21.13 -12.70
CA ARG A 27 -11.08 21.20 -13.43
C ARG A 27 -11.46 22.65 -13.76
N ARG A 28 -11.26 23.57 -12.81
CA ARG A 28 -11.54 25.00 -13.00
C ARG A 28 -10.44 25.76 -13.75
N LYS A 29 -9.33 25.09 -14.13
CA LYS A 29 -8.15 25.70 -14.75
C LYS A 29 -7.66 26.92 -13.96
N ARG A 30 -7.61 26.79 -12.63
CA ARG A 30 -7.18 27.89 -11.74
C ARG A 30 -5.75 28.32 -12.13
N ARG A 31 -5.53 29.63 -12.16
CA ARG A 31 -4.22 30.21 -12.46
C ARG A 31 -3.42 30.39 -11.18
N PHE A 32 -2.13 30.09 -11.25
CA PHE A 32 -1.18 30.23 -10.17
C PHE A 32 0.05 30.99 -10.67
N ASP A 33 0.77 31.64 -9.76
CA ASP A 33 2.09 32.19 -10.08
C ASP A 33 3.07 31.04 -10.33
N THR A 34 3.58 30.96 -11.55
CA THR A 34 4.48 29.87 -11.95
C THR A 34 5.83 29.91 -11.22
N LYS A 35 6.33 31.10 -10.86
CA LYS A 35 7.62 31.23 -10.17
C LYS A 35 7.49 30.78 -8.73
N GLU A 36 6.40 31.17 -8.07
CA GLU A 36 6.10 30.74 -6.72
C GLU A 36 5.92 29.22 -6.65
N ALA A 37 5.13 28.65 -7.57
CA ALA A 37 4.87 27.21 -7.62
C ALA A 37 6.15 26.38 -7.80
N VAL A 38 7.03 26.78 -8.74
CA VAL A 38 8.33 26.12 -8.94
C VAL A 38 9.19 26.23 -7.67
N SER A 39 9.26 27.43 -7.07
CA SER A 39 10.05 27.64 -5.85
C SER A 39 9.58 26.78 -4.67
N ILE A 40 8.28 26.56 -4.52
CA ILE A 40 7.71 25.69 -3.48
C ILE A 40 8.07 24.22 -3.73
N VAL A 41 7.93 23.76 -4.97
CA VAL A 41 8.24 22.37 -5.34
C VAL A 41 9.74 22.07 -5.20
N GLU A 42 10.61 23.00 -5.59
CA GLU A 42 12.07 22.84 -5.49
C GLU A 42 12.57 22.75 -4.04
N LYS A 43 11.83 23.31 -3.08
CA LYS A 43 12.15 23.23 -1.65
C LYS A 43 11.74 21.90 -1.02
N CYS A 44 10.91 21.10 -1.69
CA CYS A 44 10.45 19.84 -1.15
C CYS A 44 11.59 18.82 -1.13
N GLY A 45 11.84 18.22 0.04
CA GLY A 45 12.92 17.24 0.21
C GLY A 45 12.57 15.84 -0.28
N CYS A 46 11.29 15.61 -0.59
CA CYS A 46 10.76 14.28 -0.86
C CYS A 46 10.67 13.99 -2.36
N LYS A 47 10.95 12.72 -2.74
CA LYS A 47 10.74 12.27 -4.12
C LYS A 47 9.25 12.08 -4.38
N TYR A 48 8.86 12.32 -5.63
CA TYR A 48 7.49 12.12 -6.07
C TYR A 48 7.41 11.71 -7.53
N VAL A 49 6.34 10.99 -7.86
CA VAL A 49 5.86 10.78 -9.23
C VAL A 49 4.42 11.27 -9.32
N THR A 50 3.98 11.64 -10.51
CA THR A 50 2.66 12.22 -10.74
C THR A 50 1.89 11.43 -11.79
N LEU A 51 0.56 11.55 -11.80
CA LEU A 51 -0.30 10.80 -12.72
C LEU A 51 0.07 10.94 -14.21
N VAL A 52 0.78 12.02 -14.56
CA VAL A 52 1.21 12.36 -15.92
C VAL A 52 2.65 11.93 -16.25
N ASP A 53 3.38 11.37 -15.27
CA ASP A 53 4.72 10.82 -15.51
C ASP A 53 4.64 9.43 -16.15
N ASP A 54 5.64 9.11 -16.97
CA ASP A 54 5.77 7.81 -17.62
C ASP A 54 6.10 6.68 -16.62
N ASP A 55 6.78 7.00 -15.52
CA ASP A 55 7.14 6.08 -14.45
C ASP A 55 6.06 5.96 -13.35
N TYR A 56 4.91 6.61 -13.53
CA TYR A 56 3.77 6.46 -12.62
C TYR A 56 3.21 5.01 -12.66
N PRO A 57 3.00 4.35 -11.51
CA PRO A 57 2.47 2.99 -11.46
C PRO A 57 1.11 2.91 -12.16
N THR A 58 1.06 2.26 -13.33
CA THR A 58 -0.14 2.21 -14.18
C THR A 58 -1.34 1.61 -13.45
N ILE A 59 -1.09 0.63 -12.57
CA ILE A 59 -2.14 0.00 -11.77
C ILE A 59 -2.92 1.01 -10.92
N LEU A 60 -2.25 2.04 -10.39
CA LEU A 60 -2.90 3.07 -9.57
C LEU A 60 -3.86 3.95 -10.38
N LYS A 61 -3.76 3.96 -11.71
CA LYS A 61 -4.73 4.63 -12.60
C LYS A 61 -6.09 3.93 -12.60
N GLU A 62 -6.14 2.64 -12.24
CA GLU A 62 -7.39 1.87 -12.08
C GLU A 62 -8.06 2.13 -10.72
N CYS A 63 -7.35 2.75 -9.78
CA CYS A 63 -7.89 3.06 -8.47
C CYS A 63 -9.01 4.11 -8.58
N ILE A 64 -10.06 3.97 -7.76
CA ILE A 64 -11.03 5.05 -7.57
C ILE A 64 -10.28 6.27 -7.03
N LYS A 65 -10.45 7.42 -7.70
CA LYS A 65 -9.70 8.66 -7.42
C LYS A 65 -8.18 8.43 -7.42
N PRO A 66 -7.56 8.12 -8.58
CA PRO A 66 -6.14 7.75 -8.64
C PRO A 66 -5.27 8.87 -8.03
N PRO A 67 -4.25 8.55 -7.20
CA PRO A 67 -3.40 9.57 -6.59
C PRO A 67 -2.79 10.48 -7.66
N LEU A 68 -3.07 11.78 -7.58
CA LEU A 68 -2.54 12.74 -8.55
C LEU A 68 -1.02 12.91 -8.42
N VAL A 69 -0.54 12.79 -7.18
CA VAL A 69 0.87 12.78 -6.79
C VAL A 69 1.07 11.62 -5.83
N LEU A 70 2.16 10.89 -6.02
CA LEU A 70 2.61 9.84 -5.13
C LEU A 70 3.99 10.22 -4.61
N TRP A 71 4.06 10.63 -3.35
CA TRP A 71 5.29 10.88 -2.61
C TRP A 71 5.88 9.55 -2.19
N TYR A 72 7.20 9.38 -2.30
CA TYR A 72 7.81 8.09 -2.01
C TYR A 72 9.24 8.18 -1.49
N ARG A 73 9.65 7.11 -0.80
CA ARG A 73 11.02 6.87 -0.34
C ARG A 73 11.36 5.39 -0.50
N GLY A 74 12.49 5.08 -1.13
CA GLY A 74 12.90 3.70 -1.43
C GLY A 74 12.74 3.34 -2.92
N ASN A 75 12.51 2.06 -3.19
CA ASN A 75 12.53 1.50 -4.54
C ASN A 75 11.14 1.47 -5.21
N LEU A 76 10.88 2.44 -6.11
CA LEU A 76 9.61 2.54 -6.84
C LEU A 76 9.37 1.35 -7.79
N GLU A 77 10.41 0.62 -8.21
CA GLU A 77 10.28 -0.56 -9.08
C GLU A 77 9.46 -1.68 -8.44
N LEU A 78 9.30 -1.68 -7.10
CA LEU A 78 8.40 -2.61 -6.41
C LEU A 78 6.93 -2.47 -6.85
N LEU A 79 6.55 -1.33 -7.45
CA LEU A 79 5.21 -1.11 -8.00
C LEU A 79 5.10 -1.50 -9.48
N SER A 80 6.20 -1.86 -10.15
CA SER A 80 6.21 -2.20 -11.58
C SER A 80 5.56 -3.55 -11.88
N ARG A 81 5.47 -4.44 -10.89
CA ARG A 81 4.91 -5.80 -11.01
C ARG A 81 3.81 -6.02 -9.98
N PHE A 82 2.68 -5.32 -10.14
CA PHE A 82 1.52 -5.45 -9.24
C PHE A 82 0.97 -6.89 -9.18
N ASP A 83 1.16 -7.67 -10.25
CA ASP A 83 0.83 -9.09 -10.36
C ASP A 83 1.66 -9.97 -9.42
N ARG A 84 2.76 -9.43 -8.87
CA ARG A 84 3.63 -10.06 -7.88
C ARG A 84 3.56 -9.39 -6.52
N ASN A 85 2.50 -8.63 -6.25
CA ASN A 85 2.26 -8.00 -4.96
C ASN A 85 1.03 -8.62 -4.29
N VAL A 86 1.11 -8.76 -2.96
CA VAL A 86 0.01 -9.18 -2.10
C VAL A 86 -0.20 -8.12 -1.04
N THR A 87 -1.44 -7.64 -0.90
CA THR A 87 -1.81 -6.76 0.20
C THR A 87 -2.15 -7.59 1.40
N ILE A 88 -1.52 -7.33 2.55
CA ILE A 88 -1.86 -7.98 3.81
C ILE A 88 -2.37 -6.92 4.78
N VAL A 89 -3.60 -7.10 5.28
CA VAL A 89 -4.26 -6.17 6.20
C VAL A 89 -4.94 -6.93 7.33
N GLY A 90 -5.08 -6.29 8.48
CA GLY A 90 -5.82 -6.88 9.58
C GLY A 90 -5.92 -6.03 10.83
N SER A 91 -6.31 -6.67 11.94
CA SER A 91 -6.55 -6.00 13.21
C SER A 91 -5.30 -5.32 13.76
N ARG A 92 -5.49 -4.11 14.31
CA ARG A 92 -4.46 -3.39 15.06
C ARG A 92 -4.15 -4.03 16.41
N LYS A 93 -5.09 -4.83 16.93
CA LYS A 93 -4.99 -5.62 18.16
C LYS A 93 -5.29 -7.07 17.79
N CYS A 94 -4.41 -7.66 16.99
CA CYS A 94 -4.57 -9.02 16.50
C CYS A 94 -4.25 -10.06 17.58
N SER A 95 -4.81 -11.25 17.40
CA SER A 95 -4.44 -12.45 18.14
C SER A 95 -3.00 -12.90 17.83
N ASP A 96 -2.42 -13.68 18.75
CA ASP A 96 -1.11 -14.30 18.54
C ASP A 96 -1.13 -15.23 17.31
N TYR A 97 -2.20 -16.00 17.15
CA TYR A 97 -2.41 -16.85 15.98
C TYR A 97 -2.32 -16.06 14.66
N ALA A 98 -3.07 -14.97 14.52
CA ALA A 98 -3.07 -14.19 13.30
C ALA A 98 -1.71 -13.50 13.05
N ALA A 99 -1.04 -13.05 14.11
CA ALA A 99 0.30 -12.48 14.01
C ALA A 99 1.32 -13.52 13.53
N GLU A 100 1.30 -14.74 14.08
CA GLU A 100 2.20 -15.85 13.68
C GLU A 100 1.96 -16.29 12.24
N MET A 101 0.69 -16.50 11.86
CA MET A 101 0.30 -16.85 10.50
C MET A 101 0.73 -15.77 9.49
N THR A 102 0.50 -14.50 9.84
CA THR A 102 0.92 -13.36 9.02
C THR A 102 2.42 -13.34 8.83
N LYS A 103 3.19 -13.49 9.91
CA LYS A 103 4.66 -13.48 9.83
C LYS A 103 5.18 -14.61 8.93
N LYS A 104 4.67 -15.83 9.14
CA LYS A 104 5.05 -16.99 8.34
C LYS A 104 4.77 -16.76 6.86
N VAL A 105 3.53 -16.39 6.51
CA VAL A 105 3.13 -16.19 5.12
C VAL A 105 3.87 -15.02 4.48
N ALA A 106 3.98 -13.87 5.15
CA ALA A 106 4.67 -12.70 4.62
C ALA A 106 6.16 -12.97 4.36
N SER A 107 6.84 -13.66 5.28
CA SER A 107 8.24 -14.06 5.14
C SER A 107 8.43 -14.99 3.94
N GLU A 108 7.63 -16.05 3.85
CA GLU A 108 7.68 -17.04 2.78
C GLU A 108 7.38 -16.43 1.39
N LEU A 109 6.43 -15.50 1.30
CA LEU A 109 6.12 -14.80 0.06
C LEU A 109 7.27 -13.85 -0.34
N ALA A 110 7.77 -13.06 0.60
CA ALA A 110 8.84 -12.09 0.37
C ALA A 110 10.15 -12.76 -0.06
N GLU A 111 10.50 -13.90 0.54
CA GLU A 111 11.66 -14.72 0.14
C GLU A 111 11.57 -15.16 -1.34
N ARG A 112 10.35 -15.42 -1.83
CA ARG A 112 10.08 -15.78 -3.24
C ARG A 112 9.98 -14.57 -4.17
N GLY A 113 10.26 -13.36 -3.66
CA GLY A 113 10.30 -12.12 -4.40
C GLY A 113 8.95 -11.39 -4.53
N ILE A 114 7.92 -11.84 -3.82
CA ILE A 114 6.59 -11.20 -3.80
C ILE A 114 6.64 -9.94 -2.94
N GLY A 115 6.13 -8.82 -3.45
CA GLY A 115 5.99 -7.58 -2.69
C GLY A 115 4.83 -7.67 -1.70
N ILE A 116 5.06 -7.25 -0.45
CA ILE A 116 4.03 -7.20 0.59
C ILE A 116 3.60 -5.75 0.79
N VAL A 117 2.36 -5.48 0.42
CA VAL A 117 1.74 -4.15 0.55
C VAL A 117 0.95 -4.10 1.85
N SER A 118 1.18 -3.06 2.67
CA SER A 118 0.39 -2.85 3.88
C SER A 118 0.41 -1.39 4.33
N GLY A 119 -0.36 -1.08 5.38
CA GLY A 119 -0.65 0.29 5.82
C GLY A 119 0.23 0.82 6.94
N LEU A 120 1.24 0.06 7.40
CA LEU A 120 2.10 0.37 8.54
C LEU A 120 1.35 0.65 9.86
N ALA A 121 0.11 0.19 9.99
CA ALA A 121 -0.59 0.24 11.26
C ALA A 121 0.05 -0.73 12.28
N LYS A 122 -0.39 -0.66 13.53
CA LYS A 122 -0.06 -1.67 14.56
C LYS A 122 -0.61 -3.05 14.16
N GLY A 123 -0.12 -4.10 14.81
CA GLY A 123 -0.67 -5.46 14.68
C GLY A 123 -0.27 -6.11 13.35
N ILE A 124 -1.26 -6.56 12.58
CA ILE A 124 -1.04 -7.32 11.33
C ILE A 124 -0.16 -6.57 10.34
N ASP A 125 -0.39 -5.28 10.14
CA ASP A 125 0.41 -4.47 9.20
C ASP A 125 1.90 -4.45 9.59
N THR A 126 2.21 -4.21 10.88
CA THR A 126 3.58 -4.30 11.41
C THR A 126 4.16 -5.70 11.20
N ALA A 127 3.40 -6.76 11.50
CA ALA A 127 3.85 -8.14 11.37
C ALA A 127 4.21 -8.50 9.92
N ALA A 128 3.36 -8.13 8.96
CA ALA A 128 3.57 -8.40 7.55
C ALA A 128 4.79 -7.62 7.00
N LEU A 129 4.85 -6.31 7.26
CA LEU A 129 5.91 -5.46 6.73
C LEU A 129 7.27 -5.77 7.35
N SER A 130 7.33 -6.09 8.65
CA SER A 130 8.58 -6.47 9.32
C SER A 130 9.23 -7.68 8.64
N GLU A 131 8.45 -8.72 8.33
CA GLU A 131 8.99 -9.90 7.66
C GLU A 131 9.39 -9.63 6.22
N ALA A 132 8.57 -8.88 5.47
CA ALA A 132 8.87 -8.55 4.09
C ALA A 132 10.11 -7.62 3.94
N ASN A 133 10.33 -6.75 4.92
CA ASN A 133 11.44 -5.80 4.93
C ASN A 133 12.81 -6.51 4.96
N ARG A 134 12.89 -7.68 5.63
CA ARG A 134 14.09 -8.53 5.67
C ARG A 134 14.60 -8.94 4.28
N PHE A 135 13.72 -8.91 3.27
CA PHE A 135 14.02 -9.26 1.88
C PHE A 135 13.94 -8.06 0.94
N GLY A 136 13.76 -6.83 1.46
CA GLY A 136 13.55 -5.62 0.66
C GLY A 136 12.25 -5.64 -0.16
N LYS A 137 11.22 -6.34 0.33
CA LYS A 137 9.93 -6.51 -0.34
C LYS A 137 8.75 -5.84 0.37
N ALA A 138 9.02 -5.07 1.42
CA ALA A 138 8.00 -4.28 2.10
C ALA A 138 7.60 -3.04 1.29
N ILE A 139 6.30 -2.86 1.10
CA ILE A 139 5.68 -1.69 0.47
C ILE A 139 4.69 -1.11 1.48
N ALA A 140 5.06 -0.02 2.15
CA ALA A 140 4.19 0.66 3.09
C ALA A 140 3.50 1.85 2.42
N VAL A 141 2.17 1.85 2.45
CA VAL A 141 1.37 2.99 1.98
C VAL A 141 0.95 3.77 3.21
N LEU A 142 1.22 5.07 3.31
CA LEU A 142 1.00 5.87 4.52
C LEU A 142 -0.29 6.71 4.42
N GLY A 143 -0.90 6.98 5.58
CA GLY A 143 -2.09 7.85 5.73
C GLY A 143 -1.74 9.27 6.18
N ASN A 144 -0.49 9.66 6.02
CA ASN A 144 0.09 10.92 6.50
C ASN A 144 1.30 11.26 5.63
N GLY A 145 1.94 12.40 5.88
CA GLY A 145 3.15 12.83 5.18
C GLY A 145 4.25 11.78 5.26
N ILE A 146 5.02 11.65 4.17
CA ILE A 146 6.04 10.62 4.00
C ILE A 146 7.17 10.66 5.05
N ASP A 147 7.35 11.82 5.68
CA ASP A 147 8.32 12.17 6.71
C ASP A 147 7.74 12.09 8.14
N VAL A 148 6.43 11.88 8.29
CA VAL A 148 5.76 11.82 9.59
C VAL A 148 5.69 10.36 10.05
N ASN A 149 6.18 10.08 11.26
CA ASN A 149 6.10 8.75 11.85
C ASN A 149 4.70 8.55 12.44
N TYR A 150 3.99 7.52 11.96
CA TYR A 150 2.73 7.10 12.56
C TYR A 150 2.40 5.63 12.27
N PRO A 151 2.14 4.81 13.30
CA PRO A 151 2.26 5.12 14.73
C PRO A 151 3.74 5.26 15.15
N GLU A 152 4.00 6.01 16.23
CA GLU A 152 5.37 6.29 16.70
C GLU A 152 6.19 5.02 16.99
N GLU A 153 5.56 3.96 17.49
CA GLU A 153 6.21 2.67 17.75
C GLU A 153 6.72 1.97 16.49
N ASN A 154 6.20 2.31 15.32
CA ASN A 154 6.66 1.80 14.03
C ASN A 154 7.69 2.72 13.36
N ALA A 155 8.16 3.80 14.00
CA ALA A 155 9.10 4.75 13.40
C ALA A 155 10.39 4.09 12.89
N ALA A 156 10.95 3.16 13.66
CA ALA A 156 12.15 2.42 13.25
C ALA A 156 11.88 1.58 12.00
N LEU A 157 10.75 0.85 11.96
CA LEU A 157 10.36 0.06 10.81
C LEU A 157 10.08 0.94 9.57
N GLN A 158 9.45 2.10 9.75
CA GLN A 158 9.23 3.08 8.68
C GLN A 158 10.56 3.50 8.05
N GLU A 159 11.56 3.79 8.89
CA GLU A 159 12.89 4.17 8.42
C GLU A 159 13.58 3.04 7.65
N GLU A 160 13.53 1.81 8.16
CA GLU A 160 14.12 0.65 7.50
C GLU A 160 13.46 0.34 6.15
N ILE A 161 12.12 0.43 6.06
CA ILE A 161 11.39 0.24 4.80
C ILE A 161 11.77 1.34 3.80
N GLY A 162 11.91 2.59 4.25
CA GLY A 162 12.36 3.68 3.39
C GLY A 162 13.74 3.46 2.77
N ARG A 163 14.57 2.63 3.40
CA ARG A 163 15.93 2.31 2.94
C ARG A 163 15.99 1.06 2.06
N THR A 164 15.20 0.03 2.37
CA THR A 164 15.34 -1.30 1.74
C THR A 164 14.15 -1.72 0.89
N GLY A 165 12.96 -1.21 1.21
CA GLY A 165 11.71 -1.44 0.50
C GLY A 165 11.20 -0.16 -0.14
N LEU A 166 9.91 0.13 0.07
CA LEU A 166 9.25 1.31 -0.45
C LEU A 166 8.23 1.86 0.54
N LEU A 167 8.34 3.14 0.86
CA LEU A 167 7.27 3.94 1.45
C LEU A 167 6.62 4.78 0.37
N ILE A 168 5.29 4.86 0.38
CA ILE A 168 4.53 5.80 -0.46
C ILE A 168 3.46 6.53 0.35
N SER A 169 3.11 7.73 -0.09
CA SER A 169 1.99 8.50 0.47
C SER A 169 1.35 9.37 -0.61
N GLU A 170 0.05 9.59 -0.49
CA GLU A 170 -0.66 10.62 -1.27
C GLU A 170 -0.50 12.02 -0.64
N TYR A 171 -0.04 12.06 0.62
CA TYR A 171 0.12 13.28 1.40
C TYR A 171 1.59 13.75 1.35
N PRO A 172 1.84 15.04 1.06
CA PRO A 172 3.18 15.61 1.04
C PRO A 172 3.80 15.67 2.44
N GLU A 173 5.06 16.07 2.49
CA GLU A 173 5.80 16.22 3.74
C GLU A 173 5.10 17.15 4.76
N GLY A 174 5.21 16.83 6.04
CA GLY A 174 4.63 17.60 7.15
C GLY A 174 3.13 17.40 7.39
N VAL A 175 2.42 16.62 6.57
CA VAL A 175 0.99 16.33 6.80
C VAL A 175 0.83 15.33 7.95
N GLY A 176 0.13 15.74 9.00
CA GLY A 176 -0.13 14.90 10.17
C GLY A 176 -1.10 13.73 9.89
N PRO A 177 -1.17 12.75 10.83
CA PRO A 177 -2.14 11.67 10.75
C PRO A 177 -3.55 12.17 11.04
N GLU A 178 -4.43 12.12 10.04
CA GLU A 178 -5.85 12.45 10.20
C GLU A 178 -6.72 11.20 10.05
N ALA A 179 -7.76 11.07 10.88
CA ALA A 179 -8.61 9.88 10.90
C ALA A 179 -9.26 9.57 9.53
N SER A 180 -9.62 10.62 8.79
CA SER A 180 -10.17 10.56 7.42
C SER A 180 -9.17 10.01 6.40
N HIS A 181 -7.87 10.19 6.62
CA HIS A 181 -6.84 9.78 5.67
C HIS A 181 -6.71 8.26 5.58
N PHE A 182 -6.92 7.52 6.67
CA PHE A 182 -6.70 6.05 6.67
C PHE A 182 -7.73 5.29 5.81
N PRO A 183 -9.04 5.55 5.88
CA PRO A 183 -9.99 4.97 4.94
C PRO A 183 -9.72 5.37 3.48
N CYS A 184 -9.31 6.62 3.24
CA CYS A 184 -8.93 7.09 1.91
C CYS A 184 -7.69 6.37 1.37
N ARG A 185 -6.69 6.10 2.22
CA ARG A 185 -5.47 5.38 1.87
C ARG A 185 -5.74 3.92 1.50
N ASN A 186 -6.72 3.28 2.13
CA ASN A 186 -6.99 1.84 1.94
C ASN A 186 -7.34 1.44 0.51
N ARG A 187 -7.86 2.35 -0.31
CA ARG A 187 -8.08 2.09 -1.75
C ARG A 187 -6.77 1.88 -2.52
N ILE A 188 -5.69 2.53 -2.09
CA ILE A 188 -4.36 2.43 -2.68
C ILE A 188 -3.77 1.06 -2.34
N LEU A 189 -3.93 0.60 -1.09
CA LEU A 189 -3.54 -0.76 -0.68
C LEU A 189 -4.17 -1.80 -1.62
N ALA A 190 -5.50 -1.82 -1.69
CA ALA A 190 -6.24 -2.78 -2.52
C ALA A 190 -5.89 -2.71 -4.01
N CYS A 191 -5.46 -1.54 -4.51
CA CYS A 191 -5.11 -1.34 -5.90
C CYS A 191 -3.72 -1.89 -6.25
N LEU A 192 -2.78 -1.89 -5.31
CA LEU A 192 -1.38 -2.24 -5.56
C LEU A 192 -1.09 -3.74 -5.60
N SER A 193 -2.10 -4.59 -5.46
CA SER A 193 -1.95 -6.05 -5.43
C SER A 193 -3.02 -6.76 -6.24
N LYS A 194 -2.70 -7.98 -6.69
CA LYS A 194 -3.67 -8.88 -7.33
C LYS A 194 -4.59 -9.56 -6.29
N LEU A 195 -4.07 -9.80 -5.10
CA LEU A 195 -4.76 -10.42 -3.97
C LEU A 195 -4.69 -9.51 -2.74
N THR A 196 -5.78 -9.42 -1.98
CA THR A 196 -5.79 -8.89 -0.61
C THR A 196 -6.04 -10.02 0.38
N LEU A 197 -5.09 -10.24 1.29
CA LEU A 197 -5.19 -11.18 2.40
C LEU A 197 -5.63 -10.43 3.66
N VAL A 198 -6.83 -10.74 4.14
CA VAL A 198 -7.37 -10.29 5.41
C VAL A 198 -6.94 -11.29 6.48
N ALA A 199 -5.89 -10.95 7.24
CA ALA A 199 -5.33 -11.87 8.22
C ALA A 199 -6.23 -12.01 9.47
N GLU A 200 -6.78 -10.91 9.95
CA GLU A 200 -7.76 -10.88 11.04
C GLU A 200 -8.62 -9.63 10.92
N ALA A 201 -9.94 -9.75 11.06
CA ALA A 201 -10.84 -8.61 11.04
C ALA A 201 -11.95 -8.79 12.07
N HIS A 202 -12.32 -7.70 12.75
CA HIS A 202 -13.55 -7.64 13.54
C HIS A 202 -14.65 -6.92 12.75
N GLU A 203 -15.89 -7.07 13.18
CA GLU A 203 -17.02 -6.29 12.65
C GLU A 203 -16.71 -4.79 12.73
N LYS A 204 -17.05 -4.05 11.67
CA LYS A 204 -16.79 -2.60 11.53
C LYS A 204 -15.31 -2.18 11.57
N SER A 205 -14.39 -3.07 11.23
CA SER A 205 -12.96 -2.73 11.13
C SER A 205 -12.62 -2.03 9.80
N GLY A 206 -11.61 -1.15 9.83
CA GLY A 206 -11.07 -0.52 8.61
C GLY A 206 -10.51 -1.52 7.59
N THR A 207 -10.19 -2.74 8.03
CA THR A 207 -9.79 -3.87 7.18
C THR A 207 -10.88 -4.26 6.18
N LEU A 208 -12.15 -4.24 6.60
CA LEU A 208 -13.29 -4.54 5.73
C LEU A 208 -13.46 -3.49 4.62
N ILE A 209 -13.03 -2.25 4.86
CA ILE A 209 -13.01 -1.21 3.83
C ILE A 209 -12.02 -1.58 2.72
N THR A 210 -10.81 -2.06 3.08
CA THR A 210 -9.83 -2.54 2.10
C THR A 210 -10.35 -3.74 1.31
N ALA A 211 -11.00 -4.70 2.00
CA ALA A 211 -11.62 -5.85 1.36
C ALA A 211 -12.70 -5.43 0.34
N ALA A 212 -13.56 -4.47 0.70
CA ALA A 212 -14.56 -3.93 -0.22
C ALA A 212 -13.93 -3.24 -1.44
N TYR A 213 -12.83 -2.49 -1.27
CA TYR A 213 -12.10 -1.92 -2.40
C TYR A 213 -11.50 -3.01 -3.31
N ALA A 214 -10.95 -4.08 -2.74
CA ALA A 214 -10.39 -5.19 -3.52
C ALA A 214 -11.48 -5.83 -4.41
N LEU A 215 -12.65 -6.12 -3.84
CA LEU A 215 -13.79 -6.66 -4.59
C LEU A 215 -14.28 -5.71 -5.70
N ASN A 216 -14.38 -4.40 -5.41
CA ASN A 216 -14.77 -3.40 -6.42
C ASN A 216 -13.77 -3.29 -7.58
N LEU A 217 -12.49 -3.61 -7.33
CA LEU A 217 -11.43 -3.64 -8.34
C LEU A 217 -11.30 -5.01 -9.02
N ASN A 218 -12.24 -5.95 -8.78
CA ASN A 218 -12.17 -7.34 -9.23
C ASN A 218 -10.83 -8.00 -8.86
N ARG A 219 -10.36 -7.77 -7.63
CA ARG A 219 -9.17 -8.42 -7.07
C ARG A 219 -9.61 -9.59 -6.19
N GLU A 220 -8.73 -10.57 -6.12
CA GLU A 220 -8.94 -11.73 -5.26
C GLU A 220 -8.91 -11.28 -3.79
N LEU A 221 -9.76 -11.91 -2.98
CA LEU A 221 -9.81 -11.71 -1.54
C LEU A 221 -9.56 -13.05 -0.86
N ALA A 222 -8.61 -13.09 0.08
CA ALA A 222 -8.32 -14.27 0.88
C ALA A 222 -8.38 -13.96 2.38
N CYS A 223 -8.63 -14.97 3.19
CA CYS A 223 -8.67 -14.88 4.64
C CYS A 223 -8.02 -16.10 5.29
N PHE A 224 -7.39 -15.90 6.45
CA PHE A 224 -7.08 -17.02 7.33
C PHE A 224 -8.36 -17.55 7.99
N PRO A 225 -8.50 -18.87 8.18
CA PRO A 225 -9.60 -19.42 8.96
C PRO A 225 -9.40 -19.15 10.45
N PHE A 226 -10.51 -18.87 11.13
CA PHE A 226 -10.56 -18.71 12.59
C PHE A 226 -11.50 -19.74 13.20
N ARG A 227 -11.39 -19.98 14.51
CA ARG A 227 -12.37 -20.82 15.19
C ARG A 227 -13.74 -20.14 15.18
N ALA A 228 -14.79 -20.96 15.14
CA ALA A 228 -16.16 -20.44 15.06
C ALA A 228 -16.57 -19.60 16.29
N ASP A 229 -15.92 -19.81 17.43
CA ASP A 229 -16.15 -19.12 18.71
C ASP A 229 -15.37 -17.79 18.85
N GLU A 230 -14.44 -17.48 17.93
CA GLU A 230 -13.59 -16.27 18.01
C GLU A 230 -14.20 -15.02 17.35
N GLY A 231 -15.32 -15.16 16.63
CA GLY A 231 -16.07 -14.01 16.09
C GLY A 231 -15.31 -13.17 15.05
N SER A 232 -14.32 -13.75 14.36
CA SER A 232 -13.60 -13.07 13.27
C SER A 232 -14.50 -12.87 12.05
N ALA A 233 -14.52 -11.65 11.51
CA ALA A 233 -15.16 -11.34 10.25
C ALA A 233 -14.52 -12.06 9.05
N GLY A 234 -13.31 -12.61 9.20
CA GLY A 234 -12.68 -13.44 8.18
C GLY A 234 -13.53 -14.65 7.79
N ASN A 235 -14.13 -15.34 8.77
CA ASN A 235 -15.01 -16.48 8.49
C ASN A 235 -16.30 -16.07 7.76
N MET A 236 -16.77 -14.83 7.93
CA MET A 236 -17.89 -14.30 7.15
C MET A 236 -17.46 -14.00 5.73
N LEU A 237 -16.30 -13.35 5.52
CA LEU A 237 -15.75 -13.11 4.18
C LEU A 237 -15.55 -14.41 3.41
N ILE A 238 -15.08 -15.49 4.05
CA ILE A 238 -14.95 -16.81 3.43
C ILE A 238 -16.31 -17.34 2.96
N LYS A 239 -17.35 -17.23 3.80
CA LYS A 239 -18.71 -17.64 3.40
C LYS A 239 -19.26 -16.80 2.25
N ASP A 240 -18.86 -15.54 2.16
CA ASP A 240 -19.23 -14.61 1.09
C ASP A 240 -18.36 -14.79 -0.19
N GLY A 241 -17.45 -15.77 -0.20
CA GLY A 241 -16.68 -16.17 -1.39
C GLY A 241 -15.20 -15.80 -1.37
N ALA A 242 -14.67 -15.24 -0.27
CA ALA A 242 -13.23 -15.08 -0.12
C ALA A 242 -12.53 -16.45 -0.04
N LEU A 243 -11.34 -16.54 -0.62
CA LEU A 243 -10.51 -17.73 -0.56
C LEU A 243 -10.07 -17.99 0.89
N LEU A 244 -10.31 -19.20 1.38
CA LEU A 244 -9.65 -19.67 2.60
C LEU A 244 -8.20 -20.01 2.24
N VAL A 245 -7.25 -19.42 2.96
CA VAL A 245 -5.83 -19.77 2.82
C VAL A 245 -5.21 -20.13 4.16
N GLU A 246 -4.27 -21.08 4.16
CA GLU A 246 -3.60 -21.59 5.36
C GLU A 246 -2.08 -21.43 5.28
N ASN A 247 -1.54 -21.14 4.09
CA ASN A 247 -0.11 -21.04 3.86
C ASN A 247 0.23 -20.17 2.63
N ALA A 248 1.53 -19.87 2.45
CA ALA A 248 1.99 -19.03 1.34
C ALA A 248 1.79 -19.69 -0.03
N SER A 249 1.78 -21.03 -0.13
CA SER A 249 1.61 -21.72 -1.42
C SER A 249 0.23 -21.47 -2.00
N GLU A 250 -0.82 -21.52 -1.18
CA GLU A 250 -2.19 -21.21 -1.59
C GLU A 250 -2.35 -19.73 -1.99
N VAL A 251 -1.64 -18.82 -1.31
CA VAL A 251 -1.59 -17.41 -1.71
C VAL A 251 -0.93 -17.25 -3.09
N LEU A 252 0.16 -17.99 -3.36
CA LEU A 252 0.83 -17.97 -4.67
C LEU A 252 -0.03 -18.56 -5.78
N GLU A 253 -0.77 -19.62 -5.49
CA GLU A 253 -1.75 -20.20 -6.41
C GLU A 253 -2.84 -19.18 -6.76
N ALA A 254 -3.38 -18.47 -5.76
CA ALA A 254 -4.43 -17.46 -5.95
C ALA A 254 -3.99 -16.27 -6.84
N ILE A 255 -2.70 -15.91 -6.84
CA ILE A 255 -2.17 -14.88 -7.74
C ILE A 255 -1.65 -15.43 -9.08
N ASP A 256 -1.88 -16.71 -9.39
CA ASP A 256 -1.34 -17.44 -10.55
C ASP A 256 0.19 -17.35 -10.67
N TYR A 257 0.89 -17.34 -9.54
CA TYR A 257 2.34 -17.19 -9.56
C TYR A 257 3.03 -18.47 -10.04
N LYS A 258 3.52 -18.44 -11.28
CA LYS A 258 4.37 -19.49 -11.82
C LYS A 258 5.80 -19.29 -11.32
N LEU A 259 6.33 -20.29 -10.60
CA LEU A 259 7.76 -20.32 -10.26
C LEU A 259 8.58 -20.22 -11.55
N GLU A 260 9.28 -19.11 -11.74
CA GLU A 260 10.34 -19.05 -12.74
C GLU A 260 11.40 -20.05 -12.29
N LYS A 261 11.52 -21.17 -13.01
CA LYS A 261 12.58 -22.15 -12.75
C LYS A 261 13.90 -21.40 -12.75
N ALA A 262 14.56 -21.36 -11.59
CA ALA A 262 15.91 -20.85 -11.47
C ALA A 262 16.74 -21.43 -12.62
N LYS A 263 17.36 -20.56 -13.42
CA LYS A 263 18.35 -20.97 -14.43
C LYS A 263 19.40 -21.76 -13.66
N LYS A 264 19.32 -23.09 -13.71
CA LYS A 264 20.42 -23.96 -13.30
C LYS A 264 21.58 -23.51 -14.18
N ASP A 265 22.54 -22.82 -13.58
CA ASP A 265 23.85 -22.61 -14.16
C ASP A 265 24.39 -23.98 -14.55
N LYS A 266 24.22 -24.33 -15.82
CA LYS A 266 25.02 -25.36 -16.48
C LYS A 266 26.42 -24.77 -16.64
N ARG A 267 27.16 -24.68 -15.53
CA ARG A 267 28.62 -24.70 -15.59
C ARG A 267 29.02 -26.15 -15.84
N ARG A 268 29.14 -26.48 -17.13
CA ARG A 268 30.04 -27.53 -17.60
C ARG A 268 31.42 -26.92 -17.78
#